data_AF-A0A9E3V9N9-F1
#
_entry.id   AF-A0A9E3V9N9-F1
#
_cell.length_a   1.000
_cell.length_b   1.000
_cell.length_c   1.000
_cell.angle_alpha   90.00
_cell.angle_beta   90.00
_cell.angle_gamma   90.00
#
_symmetry.space_group_name_H-M   'P 1'
#
loop_
_entity.id
_entity.type
_entity.pdbx_description
1 polymer ?
#
loop_
_entity_poly.entity_id
_entity_poly.type
_entity_poly.pdbx_seq_one_letter_code
_entity_poly.pdbx_strand_id
1 'polypeptide(L)'
;MHDSLDPRDAVRQPATENRPAQQAEPVAADREVTPQGTELPSAVHAYLDGDKVNEQALNAAQRELELWKRISQETGRRRRMVTPAHLPSQILSKLADD
;
A
#
# COMPACT_ATOMS: atom_id res chain seq x y z
N MET A 1 38.48 -0.90 20.29
CA MET A 1 38.98 0.49 20.41
C MET A 1 38.15 1.35 19.47
N HIS A 2 37.33 2.25 20.04
CA HIS A 2 36.32 3.17 19.45
C HIS A 2 35.06 2.43 18.98
N ASP A 3 33.92 2.35 19.69
CA ASP A 3 33.12 3.30 20.50
C ASP A 3 32.48 4.44 19.69
N SER A 4 31.15 4.38 19.54
CA SER A 4 30.25 5.52 19.82
C SER A 4 28.75 5.17 19.63
N LEU A 5 28.05 5.19 20.76
CA LEU A 5 26.77 5.87 21.01
C LEU A 5 25.46 5.33 20.38
N ASP A 6 24.65 4.65 21.19
CA ASP A 6 23.21 4.95 21.22
C ASP A 6 22.74 5.06 22.69
N PRO A 7 22.27 6.25 23.14
CA PRO A 7 21.98 6.54 24.54
C PRO A 7 20.56 6.15 24.89
N ARG A 8 20.33 4.94 25.38
CA ARG A 8 19.03 4.55 25.99
C ARG A 8 19.13 3.73 27.27
N ASP A 9 20.26 3.81 27.96
CA ASP A 9 20.28 3.60 29.42
C ASP A 9 19.71 4.86 30.10
N ALA A 10 18.39 4.96 30.07
CA ALA A 10 17.63 5.85 30.93
C ALA A 10 16.60 5.02 31.69
N VAL A 11 17.00 4.60 32.90
CA VAL A 11 16.13 4.47 34.07
C VAL A 11 14.94 3.51 33.92
N ARG A 12 15.14 2.24 34.33
CA ARG A 12 14.04 1.38 34.79
C ARG A 12 13.48 1.94 36.10
N GLN A 13 12.32 2.58 36.05
CA GLN A 13 11.40 2.70 37.18
C GLN A 13 10.16 1.83 36.90
N PRO A 14 9.68 1.02 37.86
CA PRO A 14 8.41 0.34 37.71
C PRO A 14 7.29 1.34 38.01
N ALA A 15 6.80 2.02 36.98
CA ALA A 15 5.55 2.76 37.09
C ALA A 15 4.40 1.75 37.05
N THR A 16 3.77 1.51 38.20
CA THR A 16 2.41 0.96 38.29
C THR A 16 1.47 1.90 37.56
N GLU A 17 1.33 1.72 36.26
CA GLU A 17 0.30 2.35 35.47
C GLU A 17 -0.91 1.42 35.40
N ASN A 18 -2.01 1.92 35.95
CA ASN A 18 -3.36 1.37 35.83
C ASN A 18 -3.57 0.84 34.41
N ARG A 19 -3.62 -0.49 34.25
CA ARG A 19 -4.09 -1.11 33.03
C ARG A 19 -5.57 -0.70 32.86
N PRO A 20 -5.94 0.13 31.87
CA PRO A 20 -7.35 0.33 31.59
C PRO A 20 -7.95 -1.04 31.26
N ALA A 21 -9.15 -1.29 31.77
CA ALA A 21 -9.91 -2.52 31.51
C ALA A 21 -9.79 -2.87 30.02
N GLN A 22 -9.51 -4.14 29.73
CA GLN A 22 -9.49 -4.67 28.36
C GLN A 22 -10.75 -4.17 27.66
N GLN A 23 -10.57 -3.19 26.77
CA GLN A 23 -11.60 -2.82 25.81
C GLN A 23 -11.85 -4.12 25.05
N ALA A 24 -13.05 -4.68 25.20
CA ALA A 24 -13.47 -5.82 24.43
C ALA A 24 -13.10 -5.53 22.97
N GLU A 25 -12.34 -6.43 22.35
CA GLU A 25 -12.03 -6.29 20.92
C GLU A 25 -13.36 -6.09 20.21
N PRO A 26 -13.51 -5.03 19.39
CA PRO A 26 -14.73 -4.85 18.64
C PRO A 26 -14.91 -6.13 17.82
N VAL A 27 -16.04 -6.82 18.02
CA VAL A 27 -16.44 -7.98 17.23
C VAL A 27 -16.13 -7.62 15.78
N ALA A 28 -15.30 -8.43 15.13
CA ALA A 28 -14.93 -8.31 13.73
C ALA A 28 -16.19 -8.56 12.87
N ALA A 29 -17.13 -7.64 12.95
CA ALA A 29 -18.15 -7.47 11.95
C ALA A 29 -17.37 -7.15 10.68
N ASP A 30 -17.57 -7.98 9.67
CA ASP A 30 -17.22 -7.73 8.29
C ASP A 30 -17.93 -6.44 7.86
N ARG A 31 -17.36 -5.30 8.27
CA ARG A 31 -17.83 -3.98 7.93
C ARG A 31 -17.33 -3.77 6.53
N GLU A 32 -18.18 -4.10 5.56
CA GLU A 32 -17.98 -3.67 4.18
C GLU A 32 -17.85 -2.14 4.21
N VAL A 33 -16.60 -1.68 4.16
CA VAL A 33 -16.29 -0.27 4.02
C VAL A 33 -16.63 0.04 2.58
N THR A 34 -17.77 0.70 2.36
CA THR A 34 -18.06 1.24 1.03
C THR A 34 -16.88 2.15 0.67
N PRO A 35 -16.12 1.84 -0.39
CA PRO A 35 -15.05 2.71 -0.79
C PRO A 35 -15.70 4.06 -1.08
N GLN A 36 -15.23 5.11 -0.41
CA GLN A 36 -15.61 6.48 -0.73
C GLN A 36 -15.04 6.79 -2.11
N GLY A 37 -15.76 6.35 -3.15
CA GLY A 37 -15.38 6.53 -4.53
C GLY A 37 -15.57 7.99 -4.87
N THR A 38 -14.48 8.73 -5.03
CA THR A 38 -14.55 9.96 -5.81
C THR A 38 -14.83 9.52 -7.25
N GLU A 39 -16.00 9.86 -7.78
CA GLU A 39 -16.33 9.50 -9.17
C GLU A 39 -15.27 10.06 -10.11
N LEU A 40 -14.76 9.19 -10.98
CA LEU A 40 -13.82 9.58 -12.01
C LEU A 40 -14.57 10.41 -13.07
N PRO A 41 -13.96 11.49 -13.60
CA PRO A 41 -14.59 12.27 -14.66
C PRO A 41 -14.92 11.38 -15.87
N SER A 42 -16.12 11.51 -16.43
CA SER A 42 -16.59 10.70 -17.57
C SER A 42 -15.62 10.72 -18.76
N ALA A 43 -14.92 11.84 -18.99
CA ALA A 43 -13.90 11.94 -20.02
C ALA A 43 -12.70 10.99 -19.80
N VAL A 44 -12.33 10.73 -18.55
CA VAL A 44 -11.28 9.77 -18.20
C VAL A 44 -11.75 8.35 -18.50
N HIS A 45 -13.01 8.01 -18.17
CA HIS A 45 -13.59 6.71 -18.53
C HIS A 45 -13.56 6.47 -20.04
N ALA A 46 -14.11 7.40 -20.82
CA ALA A 46 -14.11 7.32 -22.28
C ALA A 46 -12.68 7.18 -22.86
N TYR A 47 -11.70 7.88 -22.27
CA TYR A 47 -10.31 7.76 -22.69
C TYR A 47 -9.72 6.37 -22.41
N LEU A 48 -10.02 5.80 -21.24
CA LEU A 48 -9.56 4.46 -20.87
C LEU A 48 -10.20 3.37 -21.74
N ASP A 49 -11.44 3.60 -22.16
CA ASP A 49 -12.18 2.72 -23.08
C ASP A 49 -11.72 2.85 -24.54
N GLY A 50 -10.91 3.87 -24.86
CA GLY A 50 -10.41 4.14 -26.21
C GLY A 50 -11.38 4.91 -27.10
N ASP A 51 -12.44 5.46 -26.52
CA ASP A 51 -13.40 6.29 -27.22
C ASP A 51 -12.80 7.66 -27.59
N LYS A 52 -13.41 8.33 -28.56
CA LYS A 52 -13.05 9.71 -28.90
C LYS A 52 -13.53 10.64 -27.78
N VAL A 53 -12.60 11.40 -27.21
CA VAL A 53 -12.89 12.30 -26.08
C VAL A 53 -12.59 13.75 -26.45
N ASN A 54 -13.35 14.68 -25.89
CA ASN A 54 -13.04 16.10 -25.98
C ASN A 54 -11.76 16.42 -25.18
N GLU A 55 -10.76 16.98 -25.86
CA GLU A 55 -9.46 17.32 -25.26
C GLU A 55 -9.58 18.30 -24.08
N GLN A 56 -10.53 19.24 -24.11
CA GLN A 56 -10.74 20.16 -22.99
C GLN A 56 -11.25 19.45 -21.74
N ALA A 57 -12.17 18.49 -21.91
CA ALA A 57 -12.68 17.68 -20.81
C ALA A 57 -11.60 16.76 -20.25
N LEU A 58 -10.69 16.27 -21.11
CA LEU A 58 -9.54 15.48 -20.70
C LEU A 58 -8.52 16.32 -19.89
N ASN A 59 -8.22 17.53 -20.36
CA ASN A 59 -7.32 18.46 -19.69
C ASN A 59 -7.86 18.92 -18.32
N ALA A 60 -9.18 19.04 -18.18
CA ALA A 60 -9.80 19.32 -16.88
C ALA A 60 -9.62 18.18 -15.86
N ALA A 61 -9.38 16.95 -16.34
CA ALA A 61 -9.14 15.74 -15.55
C ALA A 61 -7.68 15.26 -15.63
N GLN A 62 -6.74 16.19 -15.83
CA GLN A 62 -5.33 15.88 -16.08
C GLN A 62 -4.69 15.06 -14.96
N ARG A 63 -5.05 15.32 -13.70
CA ARG A 63 -4.48 14.61 -12.54
C ARG A 63 -4.86 13.13 -12.56
N GLU A 64 -6.13 12.85 -12.81
CA GLU A 64 -6.66 11.49 -12.89
C GLU A 64 -6.05 10.76 -14.09
N LEU A 65 -5.90 11.45 -15.23
CA LEU A 65 -5.25 10.92 -16.42
C LEU A 65 -3.77 10.54 -16.16
N GLU A 66 -3.02 11.39 -15.46
CA GLU A 66 -1.62 11.13 -15.10
C GLU A 66 -1.48 9.94 -14.16
N LEU A 67 -2.38 9.82 -13.19
CA LEU A 67 -2.45 8.66 -12.31
C LEU A 67 -2.62 7.37 -13.12
N TRP A 68 -3.59 7.33 -14.03
CA TRP A 68 -3.84 6.17 -14.87
C TRP A 68 -2.67 5.84 -15.79
N LYS A 69 -2.01 6.85 -16.39
CA LYS A 69 -0.77 6.63 -17.17
C LYS A 69 0.32 5.97 -16.34
N ARG A 70 0.51 6.40 -15.09
CA ARG A 70 1.50 5.81 -14.17
C ARG A 70 1.13 4.37 -13.81
N ILE A 71 -0.15 4.10 -13.57
CA ILE A 71 -0.64 2.73 -13.29
C ILE A 71 -0.38 1.82 -14.49
N SER A 72 -0.69 2.24 -15.71
CA SER A 72 -0.45 1.45 -16.92
C SER A 72 1.04 1.13 -17.11
N GLN A 73 1.92 2.11 -16.89
CA GLN A 73 3.37 1.90 -16.97
C GLN A 73 3.87 0.90 -15.93
N GLU A 74 3.49 1.05 -14.66
CA GLU A 74 3.93 0.15 -13.60
C GLU A 74 3.35 -1.26 -13.78
N THR A 75 2.10 -1.37 -14.21
CA THR A 75 1.46 -2.66 -14.52
C THR A 75 2.21 -3.37 -15.65
N GLY A 76 2.57 -2.62 -16.69
CA GLY A 76 3.39 -3.13 -17.79
C GLY A 76 4.78 -3.60 -17.30
N ARG A 77 5.41 -2.86 -16.40
CA ARG A 77 6.69 -3.26 -15.77
C ARG A 77 6.52 -4.55 -14.98
N ARG A 78 5.53 -4.61 -14.09
CA ARG A 78 5.27 -5.77 -13.22
C ARG A 78 4.95 -7.03 -14.00
N ARG A 79 4.18 -6.92 -15.09
CA ARG A 79 3.87 -8.06 -15.97
C ARG A 79 5.11 -8.71 -16.58
N ARG A 80 6.21 -7.96 -16.73
CA ARG A 80 7.49 -8.46 -17.26
C ARG A 80 8.44 -8.94 -16.16
N MET A 81 8.16 -8.64 -14.90
CA MET A 81 8.98 -9.15 -13.81
C MET A 81 8.68 -10.63 -13.61
N VAL A 82 9.72 -11.46 -13.66
CA VAL A 82 9.64 -12.90 -13.42
C VAL A 82 10.44 -13.21 -12.17
N THR A 83 9.87 -13.98 -11.26
CA THR A 83 10.59 -14.47 -10.08
C THR A 83 11.67 -15.45 -10.55
N PRO A 84 12.95 -15.24 -10.17
CA PRO A 84 14.02 -16.18 -10.45
C PRO A 84 13.69 -17.60 -9.96
N ALA A 85 14.00 -18.62 -10.77
CA ALA A 85 13.55 -20.00 -10.50
C ALA A 85 14.05 -20.59 -9.17
N HIS A 86 15.19 -20.14 -8.66
CA HIS A 86 15.77 -20.63 -7.41
C HIS A 86 15.19 -19.95 -6.15
N LEU A 87 14.54 -18.80 -6.30
CA LEU A 87 14.05 -18.01 -5.16
C LEU A 87 12.98 -18.74 -4.34
N PRO A 88 11.99 -19.42 -4.95
CA PRO A 88 11.01 -20.19 -4.19
C PRO A 88 11.62 -21.26 -3.28
N SER A 89 12.60 -22.02 -3.79
CA SER A 89 13.30 -23.05 -3.01
C SER A 89 14.09 -22.44 -1.85
N GLN A 90 14.80 -21.33 -2.08
CA GLN A 90 15.54 -20.64 -1.02
C GLN A 90 14.62 -20.10 0.10
N ILE A 91 13.46 -19.56 -0.27
CA ILE A 91 12.47 -19.06 0.69
C ILE A 91 11.94 -20.22 1.55
N LEU A 92 11.58 -21.35 0.94
CA LEU A 92 11.06 -22.51 1.67
C LEU A 92 12.11 -23.12 2.60
N SER A 93 13.37 -23.22 2.17
CA SER A 93 14.45 -23.68 3.04
C SER A 93 14.60 -22.79 4.27
N LYS A 94 14.48 -21.46 4.12
CA LYS A 94 14.60 -20.54 5.25
C LYS A 94 13.42 -20.58 6.22
N LEU A 95 12.21 -20.86 5.73
CA LEU A 95 11.03 -21.01 6.59
C LEU A 95 11.07 -22.30 7.41
N ALA A 96 11.80 -23.34 6.95
CA ALA A 96 11.93 -24.61 7.65
C ALA A 96 13.05 -24.63 8.71
N ASP A 97 13.93 -23.63 8.70
CA ASP A 97 15.06 -23.49 9.63
C ASP A 97 14.70 -22.70 10.91
N ASP A 98 13.50 -22.10 10.99
CA ASP A 98 12.89 -21.44 12.18
C ASP A 98 11.88 -22.38 12.87
#